data_AF-A0A699QB23-F1
#
_entry.id   AF-A0A699QB23-F1
#
_cell.length_a   1.000
_cell.length_b   1.000
_cell.length_c   1.000
_cell.angle_alpha   90.00
_cell.angle_beta   90.00
_cell.angle_gamma   90.00
#
_symmetry.space_group_name_H-M   'P 1'
#
loop_
_entity.id
_entity.type
_entity.pdbx_description
1 polymer ?
#
loop_
_entity_poly.entity_id
_entity_poly.type
_entity_poly.pdbx_seq_one_letter_code
_entity_poly.pdbx_strand_id
1 'polypeptide(L)'
;MLRYFSIIPRLQRLYKSSHTAKEMIWHATGKCTEPGKMQHPVDGRAWKNFDTKYSDFAKEPRNVRLGLAADGFNPFGNLSQTYNMWQVILTTYNLPPWLCMKESSFMLTLLIPGPKSSSKDIDVYLRPLIEDLKTINDFPARSSLSGWSGQGYKACPTCNKDTPSVRVLSKTAYVGHRRFLKKPHKWRSSREFNGQTDNRYPPKEFGRDEILG
;
A
#
# COMPACT_ATOMS: atom_id res chain seq x y z
N MET A 1 -22.18 3.90 17.55
CA MET A 1 -21.55 2.91 16.65
C MET A 1 -20.43 3.60 15.88
N LEU A 2 -19.19 3.10 15.97
CA LEU A 2 -18.06 3.55 15.14
C LEU A 2 -18.34 3.21 13.68
N ARG A 3 -18.14 4.15 12.75
CA ARG A 3 -18.13 3.83 11.31
C ARG A 3 -16.71 3.93 10.78
N TYR A 4 -16.28 2.90 10.08
CA TYR A 4 -14.97 2.80 9.45
C TYR A 4 -15.11 2.67 7.94
N PHE A 5 -14.27 3.40 7.22
CA PHE A 5 -14.13 3.36 5.77
C PHE A 5 -12.71 2.94 5.43
N SER A 6 -12.55 1.74 4.87
CA SER A 6 -11.24 1.20 4.49
C SER A 6 -10.51 2.09 3.48
N ILE A 7 -9.21 2.26 3.70
CA ILE A 7 -8.34 3.08 2.86
C ILE A 7 -7.72 2.28 1.71
N ILE A 8 -7.61 0.96 1.86
CA ILE A 8 -7.04 0.05 0.85
C ILE A 8 -7.65 0.25 -0.55
N PRO A 9 -8.98 0.16 -0.75
CA PRO A 9 -9.57 0.30 -2.09
C PRO A 9 -9.44 1.72 -2.65
N ARG A 10 -9.27 2.73 -1.80
CA ARG A 10 -9.04 4.12 -2.22
C ARG A 10 -7.62 4.29 -2.73
N LEU A 11 -6.64 3.79 -1.99
CA LEU A 11 -5.23 3.80 -2.41
C LEU A 11 -5.02 2.93 -3.66
N GLN A 12 -5.62 1.74 -3.74
CA GLN A 12 -5.59 0.92 -4.96
C GLN A 12 -6.08 1.68 -6.20
N ARG A 13 -7.14 2.50 -6.08
CA ARG A 13 -7.61 3.33 -7.20
C ARG A 13 -6.60 4.39 -7.61
N LEU A 14 -5.89 5.01 -6.67
CA LEU A 14 -4.85 6.00 -6.97
C LEU A 14 -3.69 5.38 -7.75
N TYR A 15 -3.27 4.16 -7.40
CA TYR A 15 -2.19 3.46 -8.12
C TYR A 15 -2.64 2.78 -9.42
N LYS A 16 -3.94 2.49 -9.59
CA LYS A 16 -4.47 1.85 -10.80
C LYS A 16 -4.47 2.79 -12.01
N SER A 17 -4.54 4.10 -11.80
CA SER A 17 -4.43 5.10 -12.85
C SER A 17 -2.95 5.39 -13.15
N SER A 18 -2.51 5.19 -14.39
CA SER A 18 -1.13 5.45 -14.79
C SER A 18 -0.73 6.92 -14.67
N HIS A 19 -1.68 7.85 -14.83
CA HIS A 19 -1.47 9.28 -14.62
C HIS A 19 -1.30 9.57 -13.12
N THR A 20 -2.23 9.10 -12.30
CA THR A 20 -2.23 9.37 -10.85
C THR A 20 -1.08 8.67 -10.13
N ALA A 21 -0.67 7.48 -10.56
CA ALA A 21 0.47 6.76 -10.01
C ALA A 21 1.79 7.52 -10.18
N LYS A 22 1.95 8.30 -11.26
CA LYS A 22 3.11 9.21 -11.44
C LYS A 22 3.08 10.35 -10.44
N GLU A 23 1.90 10.90 -10.14
CA GLU A 23 1.75 11.93 -9.12
C GLU A 23 1.98 11.37 -7.71
N MET A 24 1.69 10.09 -7.47
CA MET A 24 1.90 9.41 -6.17
C MET A 24 3.38 9.22 -5.79
N ILE A 25 4.32 9.52 -6.69
CA ILE A 25 5.76 9.56 -6.38
C ILE A 25 6.31 10.99 -6.36
N TRP A 26 5.45 12.02 -6.48
CA TRP A 26 5.87 13.40 -6.60
C TRP A 26 6.69 13.86 -5.39
N HIS A 27 6.35 13.44 -4.17
CA HIS A 27 7.13 13.79 -2.99
C HIS A 27 8.61 13.33 -3.05
N ALA A 28 8.97 12.36 -3.91
CA ALA A 28 10.35 11.89 -4.08
C ALA A 28 11.06 12.52 -5.28
N THR A 29 10.32 12.91 -6.32
CA THR A 29 10.85 13.46 -7.58
C THR A 29 10.73 14.98 -7.68
N GLY A 30 9.75 15.53 -6.96
CA GLY A 30 9.43 16.94 -6.87
C GLY A 30 10.53 17.71 -6.16
N LYS A 31 10.76 18.93 -6.63
CA LYS A 31 11.74 19.85 -6.05
C LYS A 31 11.01 21.06 -5.48
N CYS A 32 11.46 21.52 -4.33
CA CYS A 32 11.10 22.84 -3.83
C CYS A 32 11.57 23.89 -4.84
N THR A 33 10.66 24.75 -5.30
CA THR A 33 10.99 25.78 -6.30
C THR A 33 11.54 27.05 -5.67
N GLU A 34 11.31 27.26 -4.37
CA GLU A 34 11.73 28.46 -3.65
C GLU A 34 12.55 28.10 -2.39
N PRO A 35 13.87 28.29 -2.41
CA PRO A 35 14.73 28.05 -1.25
C PRO A 35 14.25 28.83 -0.02
N GLY A 36 14.07 28.13 1.10
CA GLY A 36 13.69 28.75 2.39
C GLY A 36 12.19 28.89 2.63
N LYS A 37 11.32 28.50 1.69
CA LYS A 37 9.87 28.39 1.93
C LYS A 37 9.41 26.94 1.95
N MET A 38 8.46 26.64 2.83
CA MET A 38 7.80 25.33 2.88
C MET A 38 6.62 25.35 1.91
N GLN A 39 6.74 24.63 0.79
CA GLN A 39 5.69 24.53 -0.23
C GLN A 39 4.91 23.22 -0.09
N HIS A 40 5.53 22.22 0.54
CA HIS A 40 4.96 20.90 0.73
C HIS A 40 5.49 20.28 2.04
N PRO A 41 4.75 19.35 2.69
CA PRO A 41 5.24 18.66 3.90
C PRO A 41 6.64 18.02 3.77
N VAL A 42 7.04 17.65 2.55
CA VAL A 42 8.39 17.12 2.24
C VAL A 42 9.52 18.09 2.57
N ASP A 43 9.26 19.41 2.49
CA ASP A 43 10.26 20.44 2.79
C ASP A 43 10.52 20.55 4.30
N GLY A 44 9.55 20.08 5.10
CA GLY A 44 9.52 20.15 6.55
C GLY A 44 10.60 19.30 7.23
N ARG A 45 11.06 19.78 8.39
CA ARG A 45 12.08 19.10 9.19
C ARG A 45 11.63 17.72 9.68
N ALA A 46 10.35 17.57 10.02
CA ALA A 46 9.78 16.29 10.48
C ALA A 46 9.91 15.20 9.41
N TRP A 47 9.66 15.54 8.15
CA TRP A 47 9.77 14.61 7.03
C TRP A 47 11.23 14.18 6.80
N LYS A 48 12.16 15.14 6.76
CA LYS A 48 13.60 14.87 6.62
C LYS A 48 14.15 13.99 7.76
N ASN A 49 13.72 14.26 8.99
CA ASN A 49 14.08 13.45 10.15
C ASN A 49 13.53 12.02 10.03
N PHE A 50 12.29 11.87 9.57
CA PHE A 50 11.68 10.56 9.33
C PHE A 50 12.44 9.77 8.26
N ASP A 51 12.77 10.41 7.13
CA ASP A 51 13.51 9.77 6.03
C ASP A 51 14.92 9.35 6.44
N THR A 52 15.56 10.13 7.31
CA THR A 52 16.86 9.78 7.89
C THR A 52 16.75 8.58 8.82
N LYS A 53 15.71 8.53 9.66
CA LYS A 53 15.51 7.44 10.64
C LYS A 53 15.06 6.13 9.98
N TYR A 54 14.28 6.21 8.92
CA TYR A 54 13.68 5.06 8.22
C TYR A 54 14.11 5.05 6.75
N SER A 55 15.42 4.99 6.50
CA SER A 55 15.99 5.05 5.16
C SER A 55 15.42 3.99 4.21
N ASP A 56 15.15 2.78 4.71
CA ASP A 56 14.59 1.70 3.88
C ASP A 56 13.14 1.94 3.47
N PHE A 57 12.39 2.71 4.27
CA PHE A 57 11.08 3.20 3.88
C PHE A 57 11.21 4.34 2.86
N ALA A 58 12.12 5.29 3.09
CA ALA A 58 12.31 6.46 2.25
C ALA A 58 12.87 6.12 0.84
N LYS A 59 13.69 5.07 0.73
CA LYS A 59 14.24 4.57 -0.54
C LYS A 59 13.15 4.14 -1.52
N GLU A 60 12.00 3.70 -1.03
CA GLU A 60 10.88 3.35 -1.90
C GLU A 60 9.97 4.57 -2.13
N PRO A 61 9.97 5.18 -3.33
CA PRO A 61 9.12 6.31 -3.64
C PRO A 61 7.63 5.94 -3.73
N ARG A 62 7.28 4.66 -3.93
CA ARG A 62 5.87 4.24 -3.96
C ARG A 62 5.24 4.07 -2.57
N ASN A 63 6.03 4.16 -1.50
CA ASN A 63 5.50 4.08 -0.15
C ASN A 63 4.54 5.25 0.13
N VAL A 64 3.38 4.94 0.70
CA VAL A 64 2.33 5.92 0.96
C VAL A 64 2.67 6.69 2.24
N ARG A 65 2.59 8.01 2.16
CA ARG A 65 2.74 8.98 3.23
C ARG A 65 1.44 9.76 3.37
N LEU A 66 0.84 9.65 4.54
CA LEU A 66 -0.49 10.19 4.84
C LEU A 66 -0.39 11.20 5.98
N GLY A 67 -1.08 12.33 5.85
CA GLY A 67 -1.40 13.22 6.96
C GLY A 67 -2.68 12.76 7.61
N LEU A 68 -2.70 12.62 8.94
CA LEU A 68 -3.90 12.32 9.70
C LEU A 68 -4.39 13.59 10.39
N ALA A 69 -5.65 13.94 10.16
CA ALA A 69 -6.36 15.00 10.85
C ALA A 69 -7.58 14.42 11.55
N ALA A 70 -7.76 14.76 12.82
CA ALA A 70 -8.95 14.41 13.58
C ALA A 70 -9.47 15.68 14.25
N ASP A 71 -10.73 16.02 14.00
CA ASP A 71 -11.40 17.15 14.65
C ASP A 71 -12.82 16.73 15.11
N GLY A 72 -13.29 17.38 16.17
CA GLY A 72 -14.62 17.19 16.73
C GLY A 72 -15.64 18.06 16.01
N PHE A 73 -16.12 17.62 14.85
CA PHE A 73 -17.12 18.36 14.09
C PHE A 73 -18.51 18.22 14.73
N ASN A 74 -19.16 19.34 15.07
CA ASN A 74 -20.56 19.38 15.52
C ASN A 74 -21.48 19.75 14.34
N PRO A 75 -22.17 18.78 13.71
CA PRO A 75 -23.00 19.04 12.52
C PRO A 75 -24.33 19.77 12.83
N PHE A 76 -24.66 20.02 14.11
CA PHE A 76 -25.86 20.75 14.52
C PHE A 76 -25.46 22.00 15.30
N GLY A 77 -25.14 23.06 14.56
CA GLY A 77 -24.92 24.38 15.14
C GLY A 77 -26.14 24.83 15.95
N ASN A 78 -25.94 25.11 17.24
CA ASN A 78 -26.85 25.74 18.20
C ASN A 78 -28.28 25.20 18.41
N LEU A 79 -28.69 24.11 17.77
CA LEU A 79 -29.97 23.44 18.05
C LEU A 79 -29.70 21.95 18.36
N SER A 80 -29.70 21.60 19.65
CA SER A 80 -29.48 20.26 20.25
C SER A 80 -28.04 19.91 20.66
N GLN A 81 -27.66 20.23 21.90
CA GLN A 81 -26.39 19.84 22.55
C GLN A 81 -26.40 18.39 23.09
N THR A 82 -26.47 17.37 22.23
CA THR A 82 -26.35 15.96 22.70
C THR A 82 -25.49 15.04 21.85
N TYR A 83 -25.12 15.41 20.62
CA TYR A 83 -24.42 14.50 19.71
C TYR A 83 -23.26 15.20 18.98
N ASN A 84 -22.02 14.86 19.38
CA ASN A 84 -20.79 15.28 18.71
C ASN A 84 -20.30 14.12 17.83
N MET A 85 -19.64 14.36 16.69
CA MET A 85 -19.01 13.31 15.88
C MET A 85 -17.58 13.71 15.53
N TRP A 86 -16.62 12.89 15.91
CA TRP A 86 -15.22 13.11 15.53
C TRP A 86 -14.94 12.43 14.20
N GLN A 87 -14.43 13.21 13.26
CA GLN A 87 -14.09 12.73 11.92
C GLN A 87 -12.58 12.54 11.85
N VAL A 88 -12.14 11.38 11.36
CA VAL A 88 -10.73 11.16 11.04
C VAL A 88 -10.58 11.19 9.53
N ILE A 89 -9.83 12.19 9.06
CA ILE A 89 -9.56 12.44 7.65
C ILE A 89 -8.08 12.17 7.39
N LEU A 90 -7.78 11.47 6.31
CA LEU A 90 -6.43 11.28 5.81
C LEU A 90 -6.19 12.09 4.54
N THR A 91 -5.02 12.70 4.44
CA THR A 91 -4.57 13.43 3.26
C THR A 91 -3.38 12.73 2.64
N THR A 92 -3.41 12.47 1.33
CA THR A 92 -2.29 11.83 0.62
C THR A 92 -1.19 12.83 0.30
N TYR A 93 -0.16 12.92 1.14
CA TYR A 93 1.00 13.77 0.93
C TYR A 93 2.00 13.23 -0.09
N ASN A 94 1.68 12.12 -0.75
CA ASN A 94 2.45 11.65 -1.89
C ASN A 94 2.34 12.58 -3.11
N LEU A 95 1.18 13.22 -3.25
CA LEU A 95 0.76 14.02 -4.38
C LEU A 95 1.43 15.41 -4.38
N PRO A 96 1.52 16.08 -5.53
CA PRO A 96 2.02 17.45 -5.60
C PRO A 96 1.16 18.46 -4.82
N PRO A 97 1.70 19.65 -4.50
CA PRO A 97 1.01 20.68 -3.71
C PRO A 97 -0.39 21.04 -4.24
N TRP A 98 -0.55 21.11 -5.56
CA TRP A 98 -1.80 21.46 -6.22
C TRP A 98 -2.83 20.33 -6.23
N LEU A 99 -2.45 19.09 -5.85
CA LEU A 99 -3.37 17.95 -5.71
C LEU A 99 -3.54 17.52 -4.26
N CYS A 100 -2.50 17.59 -3.41
CA CYS A 100 -2.55 17.05 -2.05
C CYS A 100 -3.58 17.77 -1.17
N MET A 101 -3.88 19.05 -1.45
CA MET A 101 -4.88 19.84 -0.73
C MET A 101 -6.25 19.91 -1.43
N LYS A 102 -6.45 19.16 -2.53
CA LYS A 102 -7.78 19.04 -3.14
C LYS A 102 -8.68 18.14 -2.30
N GLU A 103 -9.96 18.46 -2.25
CA GLU A 103 -10.99 17.67 -1.57
C GLU A 103 -10.99 16.18 -2.00
N SER A 104 -10.74 15.92 -3.29
CA SER A 104 -10.66 14.56 -3.83
C SER A 104 -9.50 13.72 -3.26
N SER A 105 -8.47 14.37 -2.70
CA SER A 105 -7.32 13.73 -2.06
C SER A 105 -7.56 13.45 -0.58
N PHE A 106 -8.62 14.02 0.01
CA PHE A 106 -9.00 13.76 1.38
C PHE A 106 -9.82 12.47 1.49
N MET A 107 -9.46 11.68 2.48
CA MET A 107 -10.09 10.41 2.76
C MET A 107 -10.70 10.41 4.14
N LEU A 108 -12.03 10.54 4.21
CA LEU A 108 -12.74 10.20 5.43
C LEU A 108 -12.54 8.69 5.73
N THR A 109 -12.06 8.39 6.93
CA THR A 109 -11.71 7.03 7.36
C THR A 109 -12.48 6.56 8.58
N LEU A 110 -12.73 7.43 9.55
CA LEU A 110 -13.48 7.10 10.75
C LEU A 110 -14.50 8.18 11.07
N LEU A 111 -15.67 7.74 11.51
CA LEU A 111 -16.66 8.58 12.17
C LEU A 111 -16.89 8.00 13.57
N ILE A 112 -16.41 8.71 14.58
CA ILE A 112 -16.47 8.34 15.99
C ILE A 112 -17.59 9.15 16.64
N PRO A 113 -18.63 8.52 17.21
CA PRO A 113 -19.64 9.25 17.96
C PRO A 113 -19.08 9.78 19.31
N GLY A 114 -19.35 11.04 19.64
CA GLY A 114 -19.20 11.64 20.97
C GLY A 114 -20.52 11.59 21.75
N PRO A 115 -20.59 11.82 23.09
CA PRO A 115 -19.59 12.26 24.06
C PRO A 115 -19.21 11.18 25.12
N LYS A 116 -19.45 9.89 24.85
CA LYS A 116 -19.08 8.77 25.74
C LYS A 116 -17.69 8.17 25.47
N SER A 117 -17.04 8.62 24.40
CA SER A 117 -15.76 8.11 23.93
C SER A 117 -14.67 8.94 24.59
N SER A 118 -14.04 8.41 25.64
CA SER A 118 -12.99 9.13 26.35
C SER A 118 -11.81 9.36 25.40
N SER A 119 -11.16 10.52 25.44
CA SER A 119 -9.93 10.78 24.67
C SER A 119 -8.81 9.75 24.94
N LYS A 120 -8.95 8.92 25.99
CA LYS A 120 -8.02 7.87 26.38
C LYS A 120 -8.13 6.61 25.51
N ASP A 121 -9.21 6.44 24.75
CA ASP A 121 -9.47 5.25 23.91
C ASP A 121 -9.24 5.49 22.40
N ILE A 122 -8.56 6.59 22.03
CA ILE A 122 -8.32 6.93 20.62
C ILE A 122 -7.57 5.83 19.87
N ASP A 123 -6.66 5.15 20.55
CA ASP A 123 -5.92 4.00 20.05
C ASP A 123 -6.86 2.85 19.66
N VAL A 124 -7.91 2.60 20.44
CA VAL A 124 -8.95 1.59 20.17
C VAL A 124 -9.70 1.91 18.88
N TYR A 125 -10.09 3.18 18.69
CA TYR A 125 -10.82 3.60 17.50
C TYR A 125 -9.95 3.62 16.23
N LEU A 126 -8.64 3.87 16.37
CA LEU A 126 -7.70 3.89 15.25
C LEU A 126 -7.24 2.48 14.83
N ARG A 127 -7.47 1.43 15.62
CA ARG A 127 -7.08 0.04 15.28
C ARG A 127 -7.40 -0.38 13.84
N PRO A 128 -8.64 -0.27 13.33
CA PRO A 128 -8.93 -0.68 11.96
C PRO A 128 -8.12 0.10 10.93
N LEU A 129 -7.86 1.38 11.16
CA LEU A 129 -6.99 2.18 10.30
C LEU A 129 -5.53 1.70 10.35
N ILE A 130 -5.02 1.38 11.55
CA ILE A 130 -3.67 0.85 11.74
C ILE A 130 -3.51 -0.50 11.03
N GLU A 131 -4.53 -1.37 11.08
CA GLU A 131 -4.50 -2.67 10.40
C GLU A 131 -4.49 -2.52 8.87
N ASP A 132 -5.24 -1.57 8.31
CA ASP A 132 -5.13 -1.25 6.88
C ASP A 132 -3.72 -0.73 6.52
N LEU A 133 -3.15 0.15 7.35
CA LEU A 133 -1.80 0.67 7.13
C LEU A 133 -0.72 -0.41 7.20
N LYS A 134 -0.83 -1.37 8.14
CA LYS A 134 0.06 -2.54 8.21
C LYS A 134 -0.10 -3.39 6.95
N THR A 135 -1.34 -3.71 6.59
CA THR A 135 -1.66 -4.50 5.40
C THR A 135 -1.01 -3.89 4.16
N ILE A 136 -1.13 -2.58 3.94
CA ILE A 136 -0.54 -1.85 2.79
C ILE A 136 0.99 -1.93 2.77
N ASN A 137 1.63 -1.90 3.93
CA ASN A 137 3.09 -1.96 4.06
C ASN A 137 3.64 -3.39 3.96
N ASP A 138 2.80 -4.41 4.09
CA ASP A 138 3.20 -5.79 3.90
C ASP A 138 3.39 -6.13 2.40
N PHE A 139 4.43 -6.93 2.12
CA PHE A 139 4.90 -7.28 0.77
C PHE A 139 3.80 -7.77 -0.20
N PRO A 140 2.83 -8.63 0.20
CA PRO A 140 1.76 -9.06 -0.68
C PRO A 140 0.80 -7.92 -1.09
N ALA A 141 0.47 -6.98 -0.21
CA ALA A 141 -0.40 -5.87 -0.57
C ALA A 141 0.35 -4.79 -1.36
N ARG A 142 1.62 -4.56 -1.05
CA ARG A 142 2.50 -3.64 -1.79
C ARG A 142 2.63 -4.05 -3.26
N SER A 143 2.69 -5.35 -3.53
CA SER A 143 2.65 -5.88 -4.89
C SER A 143 1.28 -5.65 -5.58
N SER A 144 0.15 -5.86 -4.89
CA SER A 144 -1.18 -5.50 -5.43
C SER A 144 -1.32 -4.00 -5.71
N LEU A 145 -0.68 -3.13 -4.93
CA LEU A 145 -0.66 -1.68 -5.14
C LEU A 145 0.30 -1.26 -6.26
N SER A 146 1.37 -2.01 -6.52
CA SER A 146 2.30 -1.73 -7.62
C SER A 146 1.82 -2.19 -9.00
N GLY A 147 0.52 -2.49 -9.15
CA GLY A 147 -0.06 -2.97 -10.42
C GLY A 147 0.26 -4.42 -10.75
N TRP A 148 0.74 -5.21 -9.78
CA TRP A 148 1.01 -6.63 -9.99
C TRP A 148 -0.31 -7.41 -10.11
N SER A 149 -0.50 -8.10 -11.24
CA SER A 149 -1.69 -8.92 -11.44
C SER A 149 -1.58 -10.21 -10.63
N GLY A 150 -2.36 -10.35 -9.56
CA GLY A 150 -2.57 -11.62 -8.85
C GLY A 150 -3.30 -12.70 -9.67
N GLN A 151 -3.41 -12.52 -10.99
CA GLN A 151 -4.12 -13.38 -11.93
C GLN A 151 -3.31 -13.57 -13.21
N GLY A 152 -3.47 -14.73 -13.86
CA GLY A 152 -2.83 -15.06 -15.14
C GLY A 152 -1.45 -15.71 -15.01
N TYR A 153 -0.74 -15.82 -16.13
CA TYR A 153 0.48 -16.65 -16.26
C TYR A 153 1.69 -16.20 -15.39
N LYS A 154 1.60 -15.03 -14.74
CA LYS A 154 2.70 -14.43 -13.95
C LYS A 154 2.32 -14.07 -12.51
N ALA A 155 1.24 -14.67 -11.97
CA ALA A 155 0.72 -14.27 -10.66
C ALA A 155 1.51 -14.78 -9.44
N CYS A 156 2.53 -15.62 -9.62
CA CYS A 156 3.27 -16.17 -8.48
C CYS A 156 4.22 -15.13 -7.89
N PRO A 157 4.11 -14.76 -6.59
CA PRO A 157 4.92 -13.71 -5.95
C PRO A 157 6.40 -14.04 -5.92
N THR A 158 6.71 -15.33 -5.90
CA THR A 158 8.07 -15.84 -5.79
C THR A 158 8.71 -16.04 -7.16
N CYS A 159 7.91 -16.41 -8.17
CA CYS A 159 8.43 -16.80 -9.48
C CYS A 159 8.28 -15.69 -10.55
N ASN A 160 7.30 -14.80 -10.45
CA ASN A 160 7.02 -13.71 -11.40
C ASN A 160 7.22 -14.10 -12.89
N LYS A 161 8.24 -13.54 -13.57
CA LYS A 161 8.55 -13.84 -14.99
C LYS A 161 8.98 -15.29 -15.21
N ASP A 162 9.56 -15.92 -14.19
CA ASP A 162 9.98 -17.31 -14.19
C ASP A 162 8.87 -18.27 -13.72
N THR A 163 7.64 -17.78 -13.52
CA THR A 163 6.49 -18.62 -13.15
C THR A 163 6.21 -19.64 -14.25
N PRO A 164 6.48 -20.94 -14.01
CA PRO A 164 6.11 -21.96 -14.98
C PRO A 164 4.59 -22.13 -14.84
N SER A 165 3.84 -21.69 -15.84
CA SER A 165 2.40 -21.81 -15.85
C SER A 165 1.92 -22.42 -17.16
N VAL A 166 0.86 -23.22 -17.07
CA VAL A 166 0.22 -23.87 -18.22
C VAL A 166 -1.27 -23.57 -18.18
N ARG A 167 -1.87 -23.50 -19.36
CA ARG A 167 -3.33 -23.40 -19.46
C ARG A 167 -3.93 -24.79 -19.32
N VAL A 168 -4.80 -24.99 -18.35
CA VAL A 168 -5.59 -26.20 -18.18
C VAL A 168 -7.05 -25.80 -18.36
N LEU A 169 -7.62 -26.13 -19.52
CA LEU A 169 -8.95 -25.69 -19.96
C LEU A 169 -9.05 -24.14 -19.96
N SER A 170 -9.94 -23.58 -19.14
CA SER A 170 -10.15 -22.14 -18.97
C SER A 170 -9.36 -21.52 -17.81
N LYS A 171 -8.56 -22.31 -17.08
CA LYS A 171 -7.80 -21.86 -15.90
C LYS A 171 -6.30 -21.93 -16.14
N THR A 172 -5.55 -21.09 -15.45
CA THR A 172 -4.08 -21.15 -15.40
C THR A 172 -3.66 -22.01 -14.22
N ALA A 173 -2.86 -23.04 -14.47
CA ALA A 173 -2.25 -23.87 -13.44
C ALA A 173 -0.75 -23.58 -13.33
N TYR A 174 -0.23 -23.46 -12.11
CA TYR A 174 1.18 -23.21 -11.85
C TYR A 174 1.91 -24.54 -11.67
N VAL A 175 2.89 -24.79 -12.54
CA VAL A 175 3.69 -26.03 -12.58
C VAL A 175 5.16 -25.72 -12.25
N GLY A 176 6.01 -26.74 -12.17
CA GLY A 176 7.46 -26.53 -12.01
C GLY A 176 7.93 -26.12 -10.60
N HIS A 177 7.11 -26.29 -9.55
CA HIS A 177 7.51 -26.07 -8.15
C HIS A 177 8.60 -27.04 -7.67
N ARG A 178 8.90 -28.10 -8.42
CA ARG A 178 9.97 -29.05 -8.10
C ARG A 178 11.35 -28.41 -8.08
N ARG A 179 11.50 -27.22 -8.68
CA ARG A 179 12.74 -26.43 -8.66
C ARG A 179 13.14 -25.88 -7.27
N PHE A 180 12.21 -25.84 -6.31
CA PHE A 180 12.47 -25.42 -4.93
C PHE A 180 13.07 -26.52 -4.04
N LEU A 181 12.99 -27.79 -4.47
CA LEU A 181 13.60 -28.91 -3.74
C LEU A 181 15.13 -28.81 -3.82
N LYS A 182 15.89 -29.26 -2.82
CA LYS A 182 17.38 -29.22 -2.89
C LYS A 182 17.93 -30.08 -4.04
N LYS A 183 19.12 -29.77 -4.58
CA LYS A 183 19.83 -30.71 -5.47
C LYS A 183 20.71 -31.63 -4.60
N PRO A 184 20.78 -32.96 -4.84
CA PRO A 184 20.04 -33.77 -5.83
C PRO A 184 18.80 -34.45 -5.21
N HIS A 185 17.60 -33.92 -5.47
CA HIS A 185 16.34 -34.53 -4.98
C HIS A 185 15.67 -35.38 -6.08
N LYS A 186 15.30 -36.64 -5.76
CA LYS A 186 14.73 -37.62 -6.71
C LYS A 186 13.57 -37.08 -7.56
N TRP A 187 12.69 -36.27 -6.96
CA TRP A 187 11.54 -35.69 -7.66
C TRP A 187 11.90 -34.66 -8.73
N ARG A 188 13.12 -34.10 -8.74
CA ARG A 188 13.58 -33.25 -9.84
C ARG A 188 13.84 -34.05 -11.12
N SER A 189 14.28 -35.31 -10.97
CA SER A 189 14.57 -36.21 -12.08
C SER A 189 13.43 -37.15 -12.45
N SER A 190 12.41 -37.29 -11.59
CA SER A 190 11.23 -38.11 -11.89
C SER A 190 10.39 -37.48 -13.02
N ARG A 191 9.89 -38.31 -13.93
CA ARG A 191 8.95 -37.93 -15.00
C ARG A 191 7.49 -38.19 -14.62
N GLU A 192 7.22 -38.75 -13.45
CA GLU A 192 5.87 -39.17 -13.03
C GLU A 192 4.89 -37.99 -12.89
N PHE A 193 5.39 -36.77 -12.65
CA PHE A 193 4.53 -35.62 -12.36
C PHE A 193 3.96 -34.95 -13.61
N ASN A 194 4.80 -34.69 -14.61
CA ASN A 194 4.40 -33.99 -15.84
C ASN A 194 5.16 -34.45 -17.09
N GLY A 195 5.72 -35.67 -17.07
CA GLY A 195 6.52 -36.23 -18.16
C GLY A 195 7.92 -35.62 -18.33
N GLN A 196 8.25 -34.56 -17.60
CA GLN A 196 9.50 -33.81 -17.75
C GLN A 196 10.35 -33.87 -16.47
N THR A 197 11.66 -33.68 -16.62
CA THR A 197 12.58 -33.45 -15.50
C THR A 197 12.75 -31.95 -15.22
N ASP A 198 12.90 -31.53 -13.97
CA ASP A 198 13.07 -30.12 -13.58
C ASP A 198 14.37 -29.87 -12.80
N ASN A 199 15.46 -29.75 -13.55
CA ASN A 199 16.81 -29.51 -13.04
C ASN A 199 17.21 -28.03 -12.99
N ARG A 200 16.30 -27.12 -13.36
CA ARG A 200 16.52 -25.67 -13.30
C ARG A 200 16.69 -25.22 -11.86
N TYR A 201 17.53 -24.24 -11.56
CA TYR A 201 17.63 -23.64 -10.22
C TYR A 201 16.28 -23.03 -9.79
N PRO A 202 15.99 -22.87 -8.48
CA PRO A 202 14.85 -22.07 -8.05
C PRO A 202 14.86 -20.69 -8.73
N PRO A 203 13.69 -20.05 -8.93
CA PRO A 203 13.65 -18.69 -9.45
C PRO A 203 14.56 -17.82 -8.60
N LYS A 204 15.22 -16.85 -9.23
CA LYS A 204 15.98 -15.86 -8.47
C LYS A 204 15.03 -15.24 -7.46
N GLU A 205 15.44 -15.15 -6.20
CA GLU A 205 14.71 -14.31 -5.27
C GLU A 205 14.78 -12.90 -5.83
N PHE A 206 13.64 -12.39 -6.28
CA PHE A 206 13.60 -11.05 -6.81
C PHE A 206 13.91 -10.10 -5.66
N GLY A 207 14.98 -9.33 -5.80
CA GLY A 207 15.22 -8.18 -4.95
C GLY A 207 14.04 -7.21 -5.10
N ARG A 208 13.77 -6.40 -4.07
CA ARG A 208 12.67 -5.40 -4.10
C ARG A 208 12.68 -4.59 -5.40
N ASP A 209 13.86 -4.29 -5.94
CA ASP A 209 14.05 -3.49 -7.14
C ASP A 209 13.61 -4.19 -8.45
N GLU A 210 13.72 -5.52 -8.55
CA GLU A 210 13.33 -6.28 -9.76
C GLU A 210 11.81 -6.56 -9.83
N ILE A 211 11.12 -6.51 -8.69
CA ILE A 211 9.66 -6.70 -8.59
C ILE A 211 8.90 -5.43 -8.96
N LEU A 212 9.55 -4.28 -8.77
CA LEU A 212 8.93 -2.96 -8.85
C LEU A 212 9.23 -2.23 -10.16
N GLY A 213 10.03 -2.83 -11.06
CA GLY A 213 10.33 -2.30 -12.39
C GLY A 213 9.10 -2.03 -13.24
#